data_AF-A0A8T4EQS5-F1
#
_entry.id   AF-A0A8T4EQS5-F1
#
_cell.length_a   1.000
_cell.length_b   1.000
_cell.length_c   1.000
_cell.angle_alpha   90.00
_cell.angle_beta   90.00
_cell.angle_gamma   90.00
#
_symmetry.space_group_name_H-M   'P 1'
#
loop_
_entity.id
_entity.type
_entity.pdbx_description
1 polymer ?
#
loop_
_entity_poly.entity_id
_entity_poly.type
_entity_poly.pdbx_seq_one_letter_code
_entity_poly.pdbx_strand_id
1 'polypeptide(L)'
;MELLPTYREMSWRGHFDGPWSAEAERRYAEGGYDALAMSTGGGWDPVDLAFLRGLAGLRSFSVNGRIKNDIDAFAIESLENLVLGTGCRKRVPDMVQPNVHRLYLTDRPGIAVAEKWPAVQWLSVGGWRGTDLSVLENAADIRFAEFGGRRQSGTLDGIEGCSAIETLVTVNYSVKDTAPLRGLRSLTELRLLAVRPTPVHGRIDIADLQASPLVKLWIADVPVIHSIEALAAIPTLRELRLGGCRLSSSDQRFLDRLSQRVKVDVLD
;
A
#
# COMPACT_ATOMS: atom_id res chain seq x y z
N MET A 1 0.48 -18.26 -3.53
CA MET A 1 1.74 -17.61 -3.95
C MET A 1 1.65 -17.47 -5.46
N GLU A 2 1.00 -16.41 -5.95
CA GLU A 2 0.97 -16.09 -7.38
C GLU A 2 2.40 -15.90 -7.87
N LEU A 3 2.76 -16.59 -8.95
CA LEU A 3 4.01 -16.35 -9.65
C LEU A 3 3.97 -14.90 -10.13
N LEU A 4 4.82 -14.05 -9.57
CA LEU A 4 4.98 -12.70 -10.09
C LEU A 4 5.32 -12.80 -11.57
N PRO A 5 4.76 -11.94 -12.43
CA PRO A 5 5.15 -11.89 -13.83
C PRO A 5 6.68 -11.74 -13.89
N THR A 6 7.33 -12.64 -14.64
CA THR A 6 8.77 -12.53 -14.87
C THR A 6 8.98 -11.43 -15.89
N TYR A 7 9.56 -10.32 -15.44
CA TYR A 7 10.01 -9.25 -16.31
C TYR A 7 11.49 -9.39 -16.62
N ARG A 8 11.89 -9.05 -17.83
CA ARG A 8 13.28 -8.78 -18.16
C ARG A 8 13.55 -7.31 -17.89
N GLU A 9 14.07 -7.03 -16.69
CA GLU A 9 14.27 -5.68 -16.20
C GLU A 9 15.62 -5.08 -16.59
N MET A 10 15.57 -3.86 -17.12
CA MET A 10 16.71 -2.97 -17.22
C MET A 10 16.74 -2.07 -15.99
N SER A 11 17.82 -2.13 -15.22
CA SER A 11 18.10 -1.16 -14.16
C SER A 11 18.82 0.05 -14.75
N TRP A 12 18.32 1.26 -14.45
CA TRP A 12 18.92 2.53 -14.89
C TRP A 12 19.07 3.51 -13.72
N ARG A 13 20.30 3.77 -13.30
CA ARG A 13 20.59 4.65 -12.16
C ARG A 13 21.20 5.94 -12.69
N GLY A 14 20.49 7.06 -12.60
CA GLY A 14 20.96 8.36 -13.13
C GLY A 14 22.36 8.76 -12.64
N HIS A 15 22.73 8.34 -11.42
CA HIS A 15 24.06 8.61 -10.87
C HIS A 15 25.20 7.85 -11.56
N PHE A 16 24.94 6.65 -12.09
CA PHE A 16 25.95 5.80 -12.71
C PHE A 16 25.82 5.79 -14.24
N ASP A 17 24.60 5.63 -14.74
CA ASP A 17 24.32 5.50 -16.17
C ASP A 17 24.14 6.88 -16.86
N GLY A 18 23.99 7.95 -16.08
CA GLY A 18 23.75 9.30 -16.59
C GLY A 18 22.30 9.52 -17.06
N PRO A 19 22.05 10.61 -17.81
CA PRO A 19 20.72 10.91 -18.31
C PRO A 19 20.22 9.89 -19.32
N TRP A 20 18.90 9.66 -19.33
CA TRP A 20 18.27 8.87 -20.38
C TRP A 20 18.61 9.45 -21.76
N SER A 21 19.02 8.58 -22.69
CA SER A 21 19.53 8.97 -24.01
C SER A 21 19.12 7.96 -25.08
N ALA A 22 19.35 8.28 -26.36
CA ALA A 22 19.10 7.36 -27.47
C ALA A 22 19.91 6.05 -27.36
N GLU A 23 21.09 6.07 -26.69
CA GLU A 23 21.85 4.86 -26.41
C GLU A 23 21.19 3.99 -25.34
N ALA A 24 20.61 4.62 -24.31
CA ALA A 24 19.83 3.91 -23.29
C ALA A 24 18.62 3.20 -23.91
N GLU A 25 17.93 3.88 -24.83
CA GLU A 25 16.80 3.34 -25.57
C GLU A 25 17.20 2.17 -26.49
N ARG A 26 18.31 2.29 -27.23
CA ARG A 26 18.86 1.16 -28.00
C ARG A 26 19.20 -0.03 -27.11
N ARG A 27 19.87 0.21 -25.98
CA ARG A 27 20.20 -0.83 -25.00
C ARG A 27 18.93 -1.51 -24.45
N TYR A 28 17.86 -0.75 -24.22
CA TYR A 28 16.57 -1.28 -23.81
C TYR A 28 16.00 -2.23 -24.90
N ALA A 29 15.98 -1.77 -26.15
CA ALA A 29 15.43 -2.53 -27.27
C ALA A 29 16.25 -3.79 -27.61
N GLU A 30 17.56 -3.66 -27.80
CA GLU A 30 18.48 -4.76 -28.15
C GLU A 30 18.60 -5.78 -27.02
N GLY A 31 18.49 -5.31 -25.78
CA GLY A 31 18.44 -6.17 -24.61
C GLY A 31 17.12 -6.92 -24.46
N GLY A 32 16.11 -6.67 -25.29
CA GLY A 32 14.80 -7.32 -25.22
C GLY A 32 14.12 -7.15 -23.87
N TYR A 33 14.39 -6.02 -23.20
CA TYR A 33 13.80 -5.71 -21.91
C TYR A 33 12.32 -5.35 -22.09
N ASP A 34 11.50 -5.75 -21.12
CA ASP A 34 10.08 -5.37 -21.02
C ASP A 34 9.78 -4.66 -19.69
N ALA A 35 10.82 -4.38 -18.90
CA ALA A 35 10.72 -3.62 -17.68
C ALA A 35 11.86 -2.64 -17.49
N LEU A 36 11.56 -1.51 -16.87
CA LEU A 36 12.52 -0.46 -16.56
C LEU A 36 12.36 -0.04 -15.11
N ALA A 37 13.41 -0.29 -14.32
CA ALA A 37 13.52 0.22 -12.97
C ALA A 37 14.59 1.31 -12.93
N MET A 38 14.22 2.49 -12.44
CA MET A 38 15.11 3.63 -12.44
C MET A 38 15.11 4.44 -11.15
N SER A 39 16.22 5.14 -10.94
CA SER A 39 16.36 6.12 -9.86
C SER A 39 16.92 7.42 -10.41
N THR A 40 16.34 8.56 -10.00
CA THR A 40 16.90 9.87 -10.33
C THR A 40 18.17 10.15 -9.51
N GLY A 41 19.02 11.09 -9.96
CA GLY A 41 20.27 11.45 -9.27
C GLY A 41 21.47 11.63 -10.19
N GLY A 42 22.59 12.09 -9.62
CA GLY A 42 23.88 12.34 -10.29
C GLY A 42 23.80 13.14 -11.59
N GLY A 43 23.07 14.27 -11.56
CA GLY A 43 22.98 15.20 -12.68
C GLY A 43 21.79 14.94 -13.62
N TRP A 44 21.08 13.82 -13.46
CA TRP A 44 19.83 13.58 -14.17
C TRP A 44 18.60 13.80 -13.26
N ASP A 45 17.88 14.88 -13.55
CA ASP A 45 16.61 15.28 -12.93
C ASP A 45 15.59 15.52 -14.05
N PRO A 46 14.98 14.45 -14.62
CA PRO A 46 14.08 14.59 -15.75
C PRO A 46 12.84 15.39 -15.34
N VAL A 47 12.49 16.39 -16.16
CA VAL A 47 11.30 17.21 -15.91
C VAL A 47 10.02 16.39 -16.10
N ASP A 48 10.04 15.46 -17.06
CA ASP A 48 8.94 14.54 -17.37
C ASP A 48 9.40 13.12 -17.75
N LEU A 49 8.45 12.27 -18.12
CA LEU A 49 8.67 10.87 -18.50
C LEU A 49 8.28 10.60 -19.96
N ALA A 50 8.35 11.60 -20.84
CA ALA A 50 7.88 11.47 -22.22
C ALA A 50 8.62 10.36 -23.01
N PHE A 51 9.88 10.07 -22.65
CA PHE A 51 10.68 9.02 -23.27
C PHE A 51 10.08 7.61 -23.14
N LEU A 52 9.19 7.37 -22.16
CA LEU A 52 8.53 6.07 -21.98
C LEU A 52 7.73 5.65 -23.22
N ARG A 53 7.26 6.61 -24.01
CA ARG A 53 6.51 6.36 -25.25
C ARG A 53 7.34 5.64 -26.33
N GLY A 54 8.66 5.72 -26.26
CA GLY A 54 9.58 5.01 -27.17
C GLY A 54 9.84 3.55 -26.75
N LEU A 55 9.47 3.17 -25.53
CA LEU A 55 9.81 1.85 -24.97
C LEU A 55 8.73 0.82 -25.37
N ALA A 56 8.89 0.25 -26.56
CA ALA A 56 8.00 -0.77 -27.08
C ALA A 56 7.93 -1.98 -26.13
N GLY A 57 6.72 -2.41 -25.79
CA GLY A 57 6.49 -3.58 -24.94
C GLY A 57 6.77 -3.38 -23.46
N LEU A 58 6.87 -2.14 -22.96
CA LEU A 58 7.06 -1.86 -21.54
C LEU A 58 5.86 -2.35 -20.70
N ARG A 59 6.09 -3.41 -19.91
CA ARG A 59 5.12 -4.05 -19.01
C ARG A 59 5.31 -3.65 -17.55
N SER A 60 6.51 -3.28 -17.14
CA SER A 60 6.75 -2.82 -15.77
C SER A 60 7.62 -1.58 -15.75
N PHE A 61 7.14 -0.52 -15.08
CA PHE A 61 7.89 0.70 -14.89
C PHE A 61 7.95 1.07 -13.42
N SER A 62 9.16 1.30 -12.94
CA SER A 62 9.41 1.76 -11.58
C SER A 62 10.39 2.91 -11.57
N VAL A 63 10.00 4.00 -10.90
CA VAL A 63 10.89 5.13 -10.66
C VAL A 63 10.79 5.63 -9.23
N ASN A 64 11.95 5.84 -8.62
CA ASN A 64 12.08 6.52 -7.33
C ASN A 64 12.96 7.77 -7.48
N GLY A 65 12.55 8.86 -6.85
CA GLY A 65 13.26 10.14 -6.89
C GLY A 65 12.41 11.24 -7.48
N ARG A 66 12.78 12.51 -7.25
CA ARG A 66 11.91 13.63 -7.60
C ARG A 66 11.72 13.74 -9.11
N ILE A 67 10.47 13.74 -9.56
CA ILE A 67 10.08 14.03 -10.95
C ILE A 67 8.87 14.96 -10.91
N LYS A 68 8.95 16.11 -11.58
CA LYS A 68 7.90 17.14 -11.53
C LYS A 68 6.64 16.72 -12.30
N ASN A 69 6.80 15.94 -13.36
CA ASN A 69 5.71 15.51 -14.24
C ASN A 69 5.83 14.04 -14.63
N ASP A 70 5.20 13.14 -13.92
CA ASP A 70 5.24 11.71 -14.24
C ASP A 70 4.01 11.22 -15.04
N ILE A 71 3.21 12.14 -15.57
CA ILE A 71 1.92 11.79 -16.18
C ILE A 71 2.04 10.95 -17.46
N ASP A 72 3.18 11.02 -18.14
CA ASP A 72 3.44 10.22 -19.35
C ASP A 72 3.46 8.72 -19.07
N ALA A 73 3.75 8.31 -17.83
CA ALA A 73 3.73 6.89 -17.45
C ALA A 73 2.32 6.28 -17.51
N PHE A 74 1.26 7.08 -17.31
CA PHE A 74 -0.11 6.56 -17.39
C PHE A 74 -0.51 6.24 -18.84
N ALA A 75 0.10 6.90 -19.83
CA ALA A 75 -0.21 6.70 -21.24
C ALA A 75 0.34 5.39 -21.84
N ILE A 76 1.06 4.59 -21.05
CA ILE A 76 1.62 3.31 -21.51
C ILE A 76 0.59 2.19 -21.26
N GLU A 77 -0.07 1.75 -22.33
CA GLU A 77 -1.21 0.81 -22.29
C GLU A 77 -0.81 -0.63 -21.91
N SER A 78 0.44 -1.01 -22.17
CA SER A 78 0.98 -2.34 -21.88
C SER A 78 1.40 -2.55 -20.42
N LEU A 79 1.32 -1.52 -19.57
CA LEU A 79 1.78 -1.61 -18.19
C LEU A 79 0.93 -2.57 -17.36
N GLU A 80 1.63 -3.47 -16.66
CA GLU A 80 1.11 -4.40 -15.66
C GLU A 80 1.53 -4.01 -14.23
N ASN A 81 2.68 -3.34 -14.09
CA ASN A 81 3.22 -2.84 -12.84
C ASN A 81 3.68 -1.38 -13.00
N LEU A 82 3.18 -0.49 -12.14
CA LEU A 82 3.50 0.92 -12.17
C LEU A 82 3.90 1.42 -10.76
N VAL A 83 5.13 1.87 -10.61
CA VAL A 83 5.66 2.41 -9.35
C VAL A 83 6.17 3.83 -9.57
N LEU A 84 5.45 4.83 -9.06
CA LEU A 84 5.77 6.25 -9.15
C LEU A 84 6.08 6.85 -7.77
N GLY A 85 7.28 6.61 -7.28
CA GLY A 85 7.87 7.24 -6.09
C GLY A 85 8.47 8.61 -6.37
N THR A 86 7.72 9.44 -7.10
CA THR A 86 8.23 10.66 -7.72
C THR A 86 8.07 11.92 -6.90
N GLY A 87 7.18 11.90 -5.91
CA GLY A 87 6.74 13.13 -5.25
C GLY A 87 5.81 14.00 -6.11
N CYS A 88 5.48 13.60 -7.35
CA CYS A 88 4.59 14.35 -8.23
C CYS A 88 3.18 14.42 -7.62
N ARG A 89 2.58 15.61 -7.69
CA ARG A 89 1.23 15.90 -7.17
C ARG A 89 0.24 16.27 -8.26
N LYS A 90 0.62 16.10 -9.52
CA LYS A 90 -0.32 16.32 -10.63
C LYS A 90 -1.45 15.30 -10.52
N ARG A 91 -2.64 15.72 -10.91
CA ARG A 91 -3.83 14.85 -10.95
C ARG A 91 -3.52 13.64 -11.84
N VAL A 92 -3.95 12.45 -11.42
CA VAL A 92 -3.95 11.26 -12.27
C VAL A 92 -4.85 11.54 -13.48
N PRO A 93 -4.36 11.38 -14.73
CA PRO A 93 -5.16 11.61 -15.92
C PRO A 93 -6.45 10.77 -15.98
N ASP A 94 -7.42 11.24 -16.75
CA ASP A 94 -8.69 10.53 -16.98
C ASP A 94 -8.53 9.48 -18.08
N MET A 95 -7.87 8.38 -17.70
CA MET A 95 -7.67 7.20 -18.52
C MET A 95 -7.78 5.93 -17.67
N VAL A 96 -8.05 4.81 -18.34
CA VAL A 96 -8.14 3.49 -17.72
C VAL A 96 -6.93 2.68 -18.15
N GLN A 97 -6.22 2.09 -17.19
CA GLN A 97 -5.11 1.16 -17.44
C GLN A 97 -5.53 -0.24 -16.95
N PRO A 98 -6.23 -1.02 -17.81
CA PRO A 98 -6.89 -2.25 -17.39
C PRO A 98 -5.92 -3.39 -17.05
N ASN A 99 -4.67 -3.29 -17.50
CA ASN A 99 -3.67 -4.33 -17.31
C ASN A 99 -2.84 -4.13 -16.03
N VAL A 100 -2.96 -2.99 -15.33
CA VAL A 100 -2.16 -2.73 -14.13
C VAL A 100 -2.72 -3.54 -12.97
N HIS A 101 -1.91 -4.46 -12.44
CA HIS A 101 -2.26 -5.29 -11.28
C HIS A 101 -1.55 -4.80 -10.00
N ARG A 102 -0.42 -4.10 -10.17
CA ARG A 102 0.38 -3.53 -9.08
C ARG A 102 0.62 -2.05 -9.31
N LEU A 103 0.25 -1.25 -8.31
CA LEU A 103 0.32 0.19 -8.36
C LEU A 103 0.94 0.75 -7.08
N TYR A 104 1.99 1.56 -7.24
CA TYR A 104 2.48 2.44 -6.20
C TYR A 104 2.46 3.88 -6.69
N LEU A 105 1.84 4.78 -5.93
CA LEU A 105 1.80 6.21 -6.23
C LEU A 105 2.17 7.03 -5.00
N THR A 106 2.83 8.16 -5.21
CA THR A 106 2.72 9.25 -4.24
C THR A 106 1.31 9.84 -4.28
N ASP A 107 0.71 10.08 -3.11
CA ASP A 107 -0.55 10.78 -2.89
C ASP A 107 -0.71 12.01 -3.79
N ARG A 108 -1.82 12.03 -4.53
CA ARG A 108 -2.15 13.04 -5.55
C ARG A 108 -3.65 13.02 -5.87
N PRO A 109 -4.21 14.10 -6.43
CA PRO A 109 -5.63 14.11 -6.83
C PRO A 109 -5.95 13.08 -7.92
N GLY A 110 -7.18 12.57 -7.92
CA GLY A 110 -7.69 11.69 -8.98
C GLY A 110 -7.33 10.22 -8.82
N ILE A 111 -6.88 9.76 -7.66
CA ILE A 111 -6.80 8.32 -7.40
C ILE A 111 -8.24 7.81 -7.19
N ALA A 112 -8.76 7.05 -8.14
CA ALA A 112 -10.04 6.35 -8.06
C ALA A 112 -9.81 4.94 -8.61
N VAL A 113 -9.58 3.98 -7.71
CA VAL A 113 -8.94 2.70 -8.07
C VAL A 113 -9.80 1.90 -9.03
N ALA A 114 -11.07 1.68 -8.69
CA ALA A 114 -11.98 0.91 -9.53
C ALA A 114 -12.19 1.53 -10.93
N GLU A 115 -12.18 2.86 -11.02
CA GLU A 115 -12.41 3.57 -12.28
C GLU A 115 -11.18 3.55 -13.20
N LYS A 116 -9.98 3.71 -12.62
CA LYS A 116 -8.75 3.91 -13.40
C LYS A 116 -7.92 2.63 -13.56
N TRP A 117 -7.98 1.72 -12.59
CA TRP A 117 -7.21 0.49 -12.59
C TRP A 117 -8.06 -0.70 -12.09
N PRO A 118 -9.04 -1.15 -12.90
CA PRO A 118 -10.02 -2.14 -12.48
C PRO A 118 -9.41 -3.50 -12.11
N ALA A 119 -8.19 -3.82 -12.57
CA ALA A 119 -7.50 -5.07 -12.27
C ALA A 119 -6.45 -4.97 -11.15
N VAL A 120 -6.34 -3.83 -10.44
CA VAL A 120 -5.33 -3.69 -9.37
C VAL A 120 -5.66 -4.59 -8.21
N GLN A 121 -4.67 -5.41 -7.86
CA GLN A 121 -4.69 -6.29 -6.69
C GLN A 121 -3.76 -5.79 -5.59
N TRP A 122 -2.71 -5.02 -5.96
CA TRP A 122 -1.71 -4.51 -5.05
C TRP A 122 -1.60 -2.99 -5.15
N LEU A 123 -2.09 -2.29 -4.14
CA LEU A 123 -2.01 -0.83 -4.05
C LEU A 123 -1.11 -0.41 -2.89
N SER A 124 -0.23 0.56 -3.14
CA SER A 124 0.42 1.30 -2.08
C SER A 124 0.44 2.80 -2.40
N VAL A 125 0.02 3.63 -1.46
CA VAL A 125 -0.03 5.08 -1.60
C VAL A 125 0.88 5.74 -0.57
N GLY A 126 1.98 6.30 -1.06
CA GLY A 126 2.97 6.99 -0.24
C GLY A 126 2.60 8.46 0.03
N GLY A 127 2.73 8.89 1.27
CA GLY A 127 2.43 10.26 1.68
C GLY A 127 0.95 10.62 1.65
N TRP A 128 0.07 9.63 1.86
CA TRP A 128 -1.40 9.73 1.88
C TRP A 128 -1.88 10.95 2.68
N ARG A 129 -2.83 11.71 2.12
CA ARG A 129 -3.44 12.88 2.76
C ARG A 129 -4.94 12.80 2.92
N GLY A 130 -5.59 11.79 2.36
CA GLY A 130 -7.04 11.65 2.47
C GLY A 130 -7.49 11.43 3.91
N THR A 131 -8.75 11.79 4.15
CA THR A 131 -9.42 11.70 5.45
C THR A 131 -10.11 10.37 5.70
N ASP A 132 -10.17 9.52 4.68
CA ASP A 132 -10.82 8.22 4.59
C ASP A 132 -10.07 7.38 3.53
N LEU A 133 -10.63 6.25 3.09
CA LEU A 133 -10.11 5.39 2.03
C LEU A 133 -11.07 5.33 0.83
N SER A 134 -11.86 6.37 0.56
CA SER A 134 -12.83 6.42 -0.55
C SER A 134 -12.22 6.16 -1.94
N VAL A 135 -10.91 6.31 -2.09
CA VAL A 135 -10.18 5.93 -3.32
C VAL A 135 -10.30 4.44 -3.66
N LEU A 136 -10.67 3.61 -2.67
CA LEU A 136 -10.91 2.17 -2.80
C LEU A 136 -12.38 1.82 -3.07
N GLU A 137 -13.30 2.78 -3.15
CA GLU A 137 -14.70 2.49 -3.41
C GLU A 137 -14.84 1.61 -4.67
N ASN A 138 -15.57 0.51 -4.54
CA ASN A 138 -15.79 -0.50 -5.57
C ASN A 138 -14.55 -1.25 -6.08
N ALA A 139 -13.38 -1.13 -5.41
CA ALA A 139 -12.16 -1.83 -5.78
C ALA A 139 -12.16 -3.29 -5.27
N ALA A 140 -13.10 -4.09 -5.77
CA ALA A 140 -13.41 -5.43 -5.26
C ALA A 140 -12.24 -6.43 -5.36
N ASP A 141 -11.33 -6.24 -6.31
CA ASP A 141 -10.20 -7.14 -6.59
C ASP A 141 -8.92 -6.82 -5.79
N ILE A 142 -8.92 -5.73 -5.00
CA ILE A 142 -7.77 -5.37 -4.15
C ILE A 142 -7.54 -6.47 -3.11
N ARG A 143 -6.32 -7.04 -3.12
CA ARG A 143 -5.85 -8.03 -2.14
C ARG A 143 -4.90 -7.42 -1.13
N PHE A 144 -4.11 -6.43 -1.53
CA PHE A 144 -3.19 -5.71 -0.67
C PHE A 144 -3.40 -4.21 -0.83
N ALA A 145 -3.54 -3.52 0.31
CA ALA A 145 -3.54 -2.07 0.35
C ALA A 145 -2.63 -1.54 1.46
N GLU A 146 -1.73 -0.61 1.11
CA GLU A 146 -0.91 0.13 2.05
C GLU A 146 -1.09 1.65 1.89
N PHE A 147 -1.34 2.33 3.01
CA PHE A 147 -1.40 3.80 3.05
C PHE A 147 -0.36 4.35 4.02
N GLY A 148 0.70 4.93 3.46
CA GLY A 148 1.71 5.65 4.21
C GLY A 148 1.31 7.11 4.40
N GLY A 149 0.72 7.45 5.54
CA GLY A 149 0.29 8.80 5.88
C GLY A 149 1.42 9.80 6.17
N ARG A 150 1.01 11.03 6.45
CA ARG A 150 1.83 12.17 6.88
C ARG A 150 1.52 12.57 8.32
N ARG A 151 1.32 11.58 9.19
CA ARG A 151 1.09 11.76 10.63
C ARG A 151 -0.24 12.48 10.91
N GLN A 152 -1.29 12.07 10.22
CA GLN A 152 -2.65 12.58 10.38
C GLN A 152 -3.60 11.53 10.96
N SER A 153 -4.85 11.93 11.21
CA SER A 153 -5.96 11.02 11.54
C SER A 153 -7.03 11.01 10.44
N GLY A 154 -7.76 9.90 10.32
CA GLY A 154 -8.90 9.75 9.43
C GLY A 154 -9.65 8.42 9.64
N THR A 155 -10.60 8.09 8.78
CA THR A 155 -11.41 6.86 8.85
C THR A 155 -10.90 5.78 7.89
N LEU A 156 -11.43 4.58 8.02
CA LEU A 156 -11.23 3.51 7.05
C LEU A 156 -12.39 3.40 6.04
N ASP A 157 -13.33 4.35 6.06
CA ASP A 157 -14.49 4.36 5.17
C ASP A 157 -14.06 4.31 3.70
N GLY A 158 -14.77 3.56 2.88
CA GLY A 158 -14.44 3.28 1.47
C GLY A 158 -13.83 1.90 1.25
N ILE A 159 -13.38 1.20 2.31
CA ILE A 159 -12.80 -0.15 2.22
C ILE A 159 -13.85 -1.27 2.25
N GLU A 160 -15.08 -0.98 2.63
CA GLU A 160 -16.13 -1.98 2.93
C GLU A 160 -16.46 -2.86 1.71
N GLY A 161 -16.26 -2.33 0.50
CA GLY A 161 -16.46 -3.04 -0.76
C GLY A 161 -15.28 -3.92 -1.22
N CYS A 162 -14.13 -3.86 -0.55
CA CYS A 162 -12.91 -4.59 -0.92
C CYS A 162 -12.99 -6.07 -0.47
N SER A 163 -13.92 -6.83 -1.04
CA SER A 163 -14.22 -8.20 -0.60
C SER A 163 -13.04 -9.19 -0.71
N ALA A 164 -12.08 -8.92 -1.60
CA ALA A 164 -10.88 -9.73 -1.78
C ALA A 164 -9.68 -9.30 -0.90
N ILE A 165 -9.81 -8.27 -0.05
CA ILE A 165 -8.66 -7.73 0.67
C ILE A 165 -8.12 -8.74 1.70
N GLU A 166 -6.86 -9.10 1.53
CA GLU A 166 -6.12 -10.04 2.37
C GLU A 166 -5.22 -9.31 3.36
N THR A 167 -4.66 -8.17 2.96
CA THR A 167 -3.72 -7.38 3.75
C THR A 167 -4.06 -5.90 3.71
N LEU A 168 -4.24 -5.30 4.88
CA LEU A 168 -4.35 -3.85 5.06
C LEU A 168 -3.24 -3.34 5.97
N VAL A 169 -2.50 -2.34 5.48
CA VAL A 169 -1.44 -1.67 6.23
C VAL A 169 -1.67 -0.17 6.23
N THR A 170 -1.71 0.45 7.40
CA THR A 170 -1.64 1.89 7.56
C THR A 170 -0.37 2.25 8.33
N VAL A 171 0.39 3.23 7.83
CA VAL A 171 1.64 3.69 8.45
C VAL A 171 1.54 5.19 8.64
N ASN A 172 1.82 5.71 9.83
CA ASN A 172 1.71 7.14 10.13
C ASN A 172 0.32 7.73 9.78
N TYR A 173 -0.71 6.92 9.94
CA TYR A 173 -2.11 7.28 9.74
C TYR A 173 -2.94 6.73 10.89
N SER A 174 -3.47 7.63 11.71
CA SER A 174 -4.32 7.27 12.83
C SER A 174 -5.76 7.04 12.37
N VAL A 175 -6.23 5.83 12.58
CA VAL A 175 -7.62 5.44 12.32
C VAL A 175 -8.55 5.86 13.47
N LYS A 176 -9.71 6.43 13.15
CA LYS A 176 -10.76 6.80 14.12
C LYS A 176 -11.42 5.59 14.77
N ASP A 177 -11.78 4.57 14.00
CA ASP A 177 -12.31 3.31 14.49
C ASP A 177 -12.20 2.17 13.46
N THR A 178 -12.47 0.94 13.92
CA THR A 178 -12.39 -0.29 13.13
C THR A 178 -13.71 -0.71 12.48
N ALA A 179 -14.80 0.08 12.61
CA ALA A 179 -16.11 -0.33 12.14
C ALA A 179 -16.17 -0.68 10.62
N PRO A 180 -15.43 0.01 9.72
CA PRO A 180 -15.38 -0.34 8.31
C PRO A 180 -14.81 -1.74 8.01
N LEU A 181 -14.15 -2.39 8.97
CA LEU A 181 -13.51 -3.69 8.79
C LEU A 181 -14.46 -4.89 9.02
N ARG A 182 -15.65 -4.67 9.61
CA ARG A 182 -16.61 -5.71 10.04
C ARG A 182 -16.98 -6.75 8.98
N GLY A 183 -16.96 -6.37 7.71
CA GLY A 183 -17.38 -7.22 6.59
C GLY A 183 -16.24 -7.95 5.88
N LEU A 184 -14.97 -7.67 6.22
CA LEU A 184 -13.81 -8.10 5.43
C LEU A 184 -13.41 -9.55 5.74
N ARG A 185 -14.10 -10.50 5.11
CA ARG A 185 -13.97 -11.95 5.33
C ARG A 185 -12.72 -12.58 4.72
N SER A 186 -11.96 -11.82 3.92
CA SER A 186 -10.70 -12.26 3.33
C SER A 186 -9.49 -11.73 4.08
N LEU A 187 -9.67 -10.81 5.03
CA LEU A 187 -8.57 -10.11 5.70
C LEU A 187 -7.79 -11.07 6.61
N THR A 188 -6.56 -11.37 6.21
CA THR A 188 -5.64 -12.26 6.94
C THR A 188 -4.56 -11.49 7.71
N GLU A 189 -4.27 -10.26 7.29
CA GLU A 189 -3.24 -9.42 7.89
C GLU A 189 -3.71 -7.98 8.04
N LEU A 190 -3.70 -7.49 9.27
CA LEU A 190 -4.02 -6.10 9.59
C LEU A 190 -2.86 -5.47 10.35
N ARG A 191 -2.38 -4.34 9.85
CA ARG A 191 -1.36 -3.51 10.50
C ARG A 191 -1.84 -2.07 10.60
N LEU A 192 -2.10 -1.61 11.82
CA LEU A 192 -2.43 -0.22 12.14
C LEU A 192 -1.24 0.39 12.88
N LEU A 193 -0.39 1.11 12.15
CA LEU A 193 0.92 1.56 12.63
C LEU A 193 0.95 3.09 12.75
N ALA A 194 0.35 3.62 13.81
CA ALA A 194 0.65 4.98 14.25
C ALA A 194 2.00 4.99 14.97
N VAL A 195 2.92 5.86 14.53
CA VAL A 195 4.21 6.09 15.18
C VAL A 195 4.34 7.57 15.47
N ARG A 196 4.72 7.93 16.70
CA ARG A 196 4.95 9.33 17.10
C ARG A 196 5.80 10.09 16.07
N PRO A 197 5.45 11.35 15.74
CA PRO A 197 4.38 12.18 16.31
C PRO A 197 3.01 12.04 15.65
N THR A 198 2.69 10.91 14.99
CA THR A 198 1.30 10.63 14.55
C THR A 198 0.35 10.62 15.75
N PRO A 199 -0.87 11.17 15.64
CA PRO A 199 -1.88 11.00 16.69
C PRO A 199 -2.09 9.52 17.02
N VAL A 200 -2.48 9.23 18.25
CA VAL A 200 -2.88 7.87 18.64
C VAL A 200 -4.15 7.44 17.90
N HIS A 201 -4.37 6.14 17.75
CA HIS A 201 -5.63 5.63 17.23
C HIS A 201 -6.83 6.00 18.10
N GLY A 202 -8.01 6.07 17.49
CA GLY A 202 -9.29 6.23 18.19
C GLY A 202 -9.78 4.92 18.80
N ARG A 203 -11.04 4.56 18.55
CA ARG A 203 -11.66 3.35 19.12
C ARG A 203 -11.30 2.13 18.28
N ILE A 204 -10.29 1.39 18.70
CA ILE A 204 -9.99 0.06 18.14
C ILE A 204 -10.79 -0.99 18.92
N ASP A 205 -11.72 -1.66 18.24
CA ASP A 205 -12.58 -2.69 18.82
C ASP A 205 -12.36 -4.02 18.10
N ILE A 206 -11.83 -5.02 18.82
CA ILE A 206 -11.50 -6.31 18.22
C ILE A 206 -12.77 -7.07 17.78
N ALA A 207 -13.93 -6.76 18.33
CA ALA A 207 -15.19 -7.34 17.87
C ALA A 207 -15.45 -7.06 16.38
N ASP A 208 -14.95 -5.92 15.86
CA ASP A 208 -15.06 -5.57 14.45
C ASP A 208 -14.24 -6.48 13.52
N LEU A 209 -13.30 -7.25 14.06
CA LEU A 209 -12.39 -8.11 13.30
C LEU A 209 -12.78 -9.59 13.34
N GLN A 210 -13.84 -9.96 14.06
CA GLN A 210 -14.21 -11.37 14.29
C GLN A 210 -14.61 -12.13 13.01
N ALA A 211 -15.10 -11.42 11.99
CA ALA A 211 -15.46 -12.03 10.72
C ALA A 211 -14.24 -12.34 9.84
N SER A 212 -13.08 -11.76 10.16
CA SER A 212 -11.85 -11.88 9.39
C SER A 212 -11.02 -13.08 9.85
N PRO A 213 -10.51 -13.92 8.93
CA PRO A 213 -9.61 -15.03 9.25
C PRO A 213 -8.18 -14.52 9.52
N LEU A 214 -8.04 -13.56 10.42
CA LEU A 214 -6.75 -12.92 10.72
C LEU A 214 -5.74 -13.96 11.18
N VAL A 215 -4.56 -13.91 10.57
CA VAL A 215 -3.35 -14.65 10.93
C VAL A 215 -2.42 -13.72 11.69
N LYS A 216 -2.35 -12.44 11.28
CA LYS A 216 -1.49 -11.42 11.90
C LYS A 216 -2.28 -10.15 12.22
N LEU A 217 -2.11 -9.66 13.43
CA LEU A 217 -2.68 -8.39 13.88
C LEU A 217 -1.62 -7.56 14.58
N TRP A 218 -1.23 -6.44 13.99
CA TRP A 218 -0.29 -5.50 14.59
C TRP A 218 -0.96 -4.13 14.77
N ILE A 219 -1.00 -3.64 16.01
CA ILE A 219 -1.57 -2.35 16.35
C ILE A 219 -0.53 -1.57 17.16
N ALA A 220 -0.26 -0.32 16.77
CA ALA A 220 0.65 0.56 17.46
C ALA A 220 -0.03 1.87 17.89
N ASP A 221 0.33 2.40 19.06
CA ASP A 221 -0.13 3.68 19.61
C ASP A 221 -1.68 3.78 19.71
N VAL A 222 -2.31 2.87 20.46
CA VAL A 222 -3.75 2.93 20.81
C VAL A 222 -3.95 3.13 22.33
N PRO A 223 -4.75 4.11 22.78
CA PRO A 223 -4.93 4.36 24.21
C PRO A 223 -5.67 3.26 24.94
N VAL A 224 -6.67 2.63 24.30
CA VAL A 224 -7.48 1.53 24.87
C VAL A 224 -7.92 0.61 23.73
N ILE A 225 -7.67 -0.69 23.88
CA ILE A 225 -8.22 -1.73 22.99
C ILE A 225 -9.52 -2.24 23.59
N HIS A 226 -10.60 -2.21 22.81
CA HIS A 226 -11.90 -2.71 23.25
C HIS A 226 -12.08 -4.17 22.85
N SER A 227 -12.78 -4.92 23.71
CA SER A 227 -13.16 -6.32 23.50
C SER A 227 -11.99 -7.23 23.15
N ILE A 228 -10.85 -7.09 23.83
CA ILE A 228 -9.64 -7.88 23.55
C ILE A 228 -9.90 -9.39 23.64
N GLU A 229 -10.85 -9.82 24.47
CA GLU A 229 -11.29 -11.20 24.60
C GLU A 229 -11.84 -11.79 23.28
N ALA A 230 -12.32 -10.95 22.37
CA ALA A 230 -12.76 -11.34 21.04
C ALA A 230 -11.66 -12.02 20.21
N LEU A 231 -10.37 -11.80 20.53
CA LEU A 231 -9.26 -12.53 19.90
C LEU A 231 -9.37 -14.05 20.08
N ALA A 232 -10.07 -14.52 21.13
CA ALA A 232 -10.33 -15.94 21.35
C ALA A 232 -11.21 -16.55 20.25
N ALA A 233 -12.08 -15.75 19.62
CA ALA A 233 -12.96 -16.17 18.54
C ALA A 233 -12.26 -16.18 17.16
N ILE A 234 -10.98 -15.82 17.08
CA ILE A 234 -10.18 -15.83 15.85
C ILE A 234 -9.20 -17.03 15.91
N PRO A 235 -9.62 -18.24 15.47
CA PRO A 235 -8.83 -19.46 15.60
C PRO A 235 -7.61 -19.48 14.67
N THR A 236 -7.60 -18.66 13.62
CA THR A 236 -6.52 -18.52 12.65
C THR A 236 -5.37 -17.64 13.13
N LEU A 237 -5.57 -16.86 14.19
CA LEU A 237 -4.57 -15.90 14.67
C LEU A 237 -3.29 -16.62 15.13
N ARG A 238 -2.15 -16.18 14.63
CA ARG A 238 -0.81 -16.74 14.93
C ARG A 238 0.15 -15.69 15.46
N GLU A 239 0.02 -14.44 15.04
CA GLU A 239 0.87 -13.35 15.52
C GLU A 239 0.03 -12.16 15.96
N LEU A 240 0.27 -11.69 17.18
CA LEU A 240 -0.30 -10.48 17.74
C LEU A 240 0.85 -9.57 18.18
N ARG A 241 0.84 -8.32 17.72
CA ARG A 241 1.76 -7.29 18.20
C ARG A 241 1.00 -6.07 18.65
N LEU A 242 1.26 -5.65 19.88
CA LEU A 242 0.65 -4.46 20.47
C LEU A 242 1.79 -3.55 20.92
N GLY A 243 2.00 -2.42 20.24
CA GLY A 243 3.03 -1.43 20.58
C GLY A 243 2.42 -0.16 21.15
N GLY A 244 2.94 0.38 22.24
CA GLY A 244 2.43 1.63 22.82
C GLY A 244 0.93 1.58 23.19
N CYS A 245 0.42 0.38 23.52
CA CYS A 245 -0.98 0.12 23.87
C CYS A 245 -1.15 0.10 25.39
N ARG A 246 -2.18 0.75 25.95
CA ARG A 246 -2.47 0.58 27.39
C ARG A 246 -3.30 -0.67 27.60
N LEU A 247 -2.81 -1.54 28.47
CA LEU A 247 -3.45 -2.80 28.84
C LEU A 247 -3.80 -2.79 30.32
N SER A 248 -5.02 -3.20 30.65
CA SER A 248 -5.42 -3.46 32.03
C SER A 248 -4.82 -4.79 32.53
N SER A 249 -4.85 -5.01 33.84
CA SER A 249 -4.41 -6.30 34.40
C SER A 249 -5.27 -7.48 33.95
N SER A 250 -6.54 -7.25 33.58
CA SER A 250 -7.39 -8.27 32.97
C SER A 250 -6.96 -8.59 31.54
N ASP A 251 -6.62 -7.57 30.76
CA ASP A 251 -6.14 -7.75 29.37
C ASP A 251 -4.84 -8.53 29.38
N GLN A 252 -3.91 -8.17 30.26
CA GLN A 252 -2.64 -8.87 30.39
C GLN A 252 -2.84 -10.36 30.72
N ARG A 253 -3.66 -10.69 31.73
CA ARG A 253 -3.98 -12.08 32.07
C ARG A 253 -4.63 -12.85 30.91
N PHE A 254 -5.43 -12.17 30.09
CA PHE A 254 -6.01 -12.78 28.90
C PHE A 254 -4.94 -13.06 27.84
N LEU A 255 -4.07 -12.09 27.55
CA LEU A 255 -2.97 -12.22 26.61
C LEU A 255 -1.97 -13.30 27.03
N ASP A 256 -1.69 -13.45 28.31
CA ASP A 256 -0.84 -14.51 28.84
C ASP A 256 -1.41 -15.90 28.52
N ARG A 257 -2.74 -16.08 28.62
CA ARG A 257 -3.39 -17.34 28.20
C ARG A 257 -3.38 -17.50 26.68
N LEU A 258 -3.63 -16.41 25.94
CA LEU A 258 -3.61 -16.41 24.48
C LEU A 258 -2.23 -16.81 23.92
N SER A 259 -1.16 -16.46 24.62
CA SER A 259 0.23 -16.75 24.26
C SER A 259 0.54 -18.24 24.13
N GLN A 260 -0.30 -19.12 24.69
CA GLN A 260 -0.17 -20.57 24.54
C GLN A 260 -0.41 -21.04 23.10
N ARG A 261 -1.11 -20.25 22.26
CA ARG A 261 -1.38 -20.58 20.85
C ARG A 261 -0.97 -19.49 19.85
N VAL A 262 -0.77 -18.26 20.31
CA VAL A 262 -0.44 -17.09 19.47
C VAL A 262 0.92 -16.55 19.92
N LYS A 263 1.78 -16.17 18.98
CA LYS A 263 2.95 -15.36 19.32
C LYS A 263 2.47 -13.95 19.68
N VAL A 264 2.56 -13.60 20.96
CA VAL A 264 2.16 -12.28 21.48
C VAL A 264 3.40 -11.46 21.81
N ASP A 265 3.62 -10.36 21.10
CA ASP A 265 4.65 -9.37 21.42
C ASP A 265 3.96 -8.08 21.90
N VAL A 266 4.16 -7.69 23.16
CA VAL A 266 3.71 -6.39 23.69
C VAL A 266 4.94 -5.50 23.86
N LEU A 267 4.93 -4.33 23.21
CA LEU A 267 6.02 -3.36 23.21
C LEU A 267 5.53 -2.08 23.90
N ASP A 268 6.36 -1.51 24.77
CA ASP A 268 6.08 -0.25 25.48
C ASP A 268 6.25 1.00 24.59
#